data_AF-A0A1G5TAN6-F1
#
_entry.id   AF-A0A1G5TAN6-F1
#
_cell.length_a   1.000
_cell.length_b   1.000
_cell.length_c   1.000
_cell.angle_alpha   90.00
_cell.angle_beta   90.00
_cell.angle_gamma   90.00
#
_symmetry.space_group_name_H-M   'P 1'
#
loop_
_entity.id
_entity.type
_entity.pdbx_description
1 polymer ?
#
loop_
_entity_poly.entity_id
_entity_poly.type
_entity_poly.pdbx_seq_one_letter_code
_entity_poly.pdbx_strand_id
1 'polypeptide(L)'
;MEFDAGDFATLQQHYERLWALYTEFEQSRSTEIVKAMQSTCRSARRVTNPRYRYAIEQLGWIEGALRPKPTGHDLYAIHQAIMRLENAVTRLKP
;
A
#
# COMPACT_ATOMS: atom_id res chain seq x y z
N MET A 1 -10.70 9.95 -20.39
CA MET A 1 -11.19 8.85 -19.52
C MET A 1 -10.22 7.68 -19.41
N GLU A 2 -9.24 7.48 -20.31
CA GLU A 2 -8.26 6.37 -20.21
C GLU A 2 -7.28 6.47 -19.02
N PHE A 3 -6.88 7.68 -18.62
CA PHE A 3 -6.00 7.87 -17.47
C PHE A 3 -6.59 7.31 -16.16
N ASP A 4 -7.90 7.38 -15.98
CA ASP A 4 -8.55 6.95 -14.74
C ASP A 4 -8.57 5.41 -14.62
N ALA A 5 -8.75 4.69 -15.72
CA ALA A 5 -8.73 3.23 -15.73
C ALA A 5 -7.33 2.63 -15.53
N GLY A 6 -6.28 3.27 -16.09
CA GLY A 6 -4.90 2.84 -15.91
C GLY A 6 -4.38 3.04 -14.49
N ASP A 7 -4.69 4.19 -13.88
CA ASP A 7 -4.34 4.48 -12.49
C ASP A 7 -5.12 3.58 -11.52
N PHE A 8 -6.41 3.34 -11.79
CA PHE A 8 -7.22 2.40 -11.02
C PHE A 8 -6.62 0.98 -11.03
N ALA A 9 -6.29 0.45 -12.21
CA ALA A 9 -5.71 -0.88 -12.34
C ALA A 9 -4.36 -1.00 -11.59
N THR A 10 -3.55 0.06 -11.66
CA THR A 10 -2.27 0.14 -10.93
C THR A 10 -2.49 0.09 -9.41
N LEU A 11 -3.45 0.85 -8.89
CA LEU A 11 -3.78 0.84 -7.47
C LEU A 11 -4.39 -0.50 -7.02
N GLN A 12 -5.23 -1.11 -7.85
CA GLN A 12 -5.79 -2.44 -7.59
C GLN A 12 -4.70 -3.50 -7.49
N GLN A 13 -3.75 -3.51 -8.43
CA GLN A 13 -2.62 -4.44 -8.40
C GLN A 13 -1.76 -4.25 -7.13
N HIS A 14 -1.52 -3.00 -6.72
CA HIS A 14 -0.76 -2.73 -5.50
C HIS A 14 -1.51 -3.11 -4.22
N TYR A 15 -2.82 -2.92 -4.20
CA TYR A 15 -3.68 -3.39 -3.11
C TYR A 15 -3.60 -4.92 -2.95
N GLU A 16 -3.84 -5.66 -4.02
CA GLU A 16 -3.81 -7.13 -4.03
C GLU A 16 -2.45 -7.66 -3.58
N ARG A 17 -1.36 -7.05 -4.07
CA ARG A 17 0.00 -7.38 -3.66
C ARG A 17 0.26 -7.10 -2.19
N LEU A 18 -0.18 -5.94 -1.67
CA LEU A 18 -0.03 -5.60 -0.24
C LEU A 18 -0.80 -6.57 0.65
N TRP A 19 -2.01 -6.96 0.25
CA TRP A 19 -2.82 -7.91 1.01
C TRP A 19 -2.19 -9.31 1.07
N ALA A 20 -1.65 -9.79 -0.05
CA ALA A 20 -0.93 -11.06 -0.11
C ALA A 20 0.30 -11.04 0.82
N LEU A 21 1.13 -9.99 0.73
CA LEU A 21 2.30 -9.82 1.59
C LEU A 21 1.92 -9.71 3.08
N TYR A 22 0.85 -8.99 3.39
CA TYR A 22 0.39 -8.85 4.77
C TYR A 22 -0.05 -10.20 5.36
N THR A 23 -0.82 -10.98 4.60
CA THR A 23 -1.22 -12.34 4.98
C THR A 23 0.00 -13.24 5.21
N GLU A 24 1.00 -13.20 4.33
CA GLU A 24 2.23 -13.97 4.46
C GLU A 24 3.08 -13.52 5.67
N PHE A 25 3.09 -12.22 5.97
CA PHE A 25 3.73 -11.67 7.16
C PHE A 25 3.05 -12.15 8.45
N GLU A 26 1.72 -12.21 8.50
CA GLU A 26 1.00 -12.67 9.70
C GLU A 26 1.38 -14.11 10.08
N GLN A 27 1.71 -14.94 9.09
CA GLN A 27 2.14 -16.33 9.27
C GLN A 27 3.63 -16.45 9.62
N SER A 28 4.51 -15.76 8.88
CA SER A 28 5.97 -15.96 8.97
C SER A 28 6.68 -14.99 9.91
N ARG A 29 6.08 -13.82 10.18
CA ARG A 29 6.68 -12.67 10.86
C ARG A 29 8.02 -12.22 10.24
N SER A 30 8.23 -12.50 8.95
CA SER A 30 9.48 -12.19 8.24
C SER A 30 9.68 -10.69 8.02
N THR A 31 10.88 -10.21 8.33
CA THR A 31 11.29 -8.82 8.10
C THR A 31 11.43 -8.49 6.61
N GLU A 32 11.75 -9.47 5.76
CA GLU A 32 11.85 -9.29 4.31
C GLU A 32 10.48 -8.97 3.67
N ILE A 33 9.41 -9.59 4.20
CA ILE A 33 8.04 -9.30 3.75
C ILE A 33 7.66 -7.87 4.10
N VAL A 34 8.07 -7.37 5.26
CA VAL A 34 7.89 -5.95 5.60
C VAL A 34 8.57 -5.06 4.56
N LYS A 35 9.82 -5.35 4.17
CA LYS A 35 10.49 -4.56 3.11
C LYS A 35 9.71 -4.57 1.80
N ALA A 36 9.16 -5.72 1.42
CA ALA A 36 8.35 -5.85 0.22
C ALA A 36 7.05 -5.03 0.32
N MET A 37 6.39 -5.00 1.48
CA MET A 37 5.21 -4.16 1.72
C MET A 37 5.56 -2.68 1.59
N GLN A 38 6.64 -2.23 2.22
CA GLN A 38 7.09 -0.83 2.12
C GLN A 38 7.40 -0.43 0.67
N SER A 39 8.08 -1.29 -0.08
CA SER A 39 8.37 -1.07 -1.50
C SER A 39 7.10 -0.95 -2.36
N THR A 40 6.10 -1.78 -2.05
CA THR A 40 4.80 -1.75 -2.73
C THR A 40 4.07 -0.44 -2.43
N CYS A 41 4.06 0.03 -1.17
CA CYS A 41 3.49 1.33 -0.80
C CYS A 41 4.19 2.49 -1.54
N ARG A 42 5.52 2.50 -1.62
CA ARG A 42 6.27 3.53 -2.38
C ARG A 42 5.93 3.52 -3.86
N SER A 43 5.70 2.34 -4.44
CA SER A 43 5.32 2.21 -5.85
C SER A 43 3.92 2.76 -6.10
N ALA A 44 2.95 2.44 -5.23
CA ALA A 44 1.60 2.99 -5.31
C ALA A 44 1.56 4.52 -5.20
N ARG A 45 2.53 5.16 -4.51
CA ARG A 45 2.63 6.62 -4.44
C ARG A 45 3.01 7.31 -5.74
N ARG A 46 3.44 6.57 -6.77
CA ARG A 46 3.77 7.14 -8.08
C ARG A 46 2.54 7.45 -8.91
N VAL A 47 1.36 6.96 -8.53
CA VAL A 47 0.10 7.35 -9.14
C VAL A 47 -0.15 8.83 -8.81
N THR A 48 -0.33 9.67 -9.84
CA THR A 48 -0.48 11.13 -9.66
C THR A 48 -1.91 11.62 -9.82
N ASN A 49 -2.86 10.71 -10.03
CA ASN A 49 -4.26 11.04 -10.27
C ASN A 49 -4.87 11.75 -9.04
N PRO A 50 -5.42 12.97 -9.21
CA PRO A 50 -6.05 13.71 -8.11
C PRO A 50 -7.19 12.95 -7.42
N ARG A 51 -7.90 12.06 -8.14
CA ARG A 51 -8.98 11.22 -7.58
C ARG A 51 -8.49 10.32 -6.46
N TYR A 52 -7.24 9.85 -6.57
CA TYR A 52 -6.63 8.92 -5.60
C TYR A 52 -5.64 9.59 -4.66
N ARG A 53 -5.43 10.92 -4.78
CA ARG A 53 -4.45 11.70 -3.99
C ARG A 53 -4.55 11.40 -2.49
N TYR A 54 -5.77 11.41 -1.94
CA TYR A 54 -5.97 11.16 -0.50
C TYR A 54 -5.51 9.76 -0.08
N ALA A 55 -5.77 8.73 -0.88
CA ALA A 55 -5.32 7.37 -0.58
C ALA A 55 -3.79 7.25 -0.66
N ILE A 56 -3.18 7.95 -1.61
CA ILE A 56 -1.74 7.91 -1.92
C ILE A 56 -0.90 8.70 -0.91
N GLU A 57 -1.33 9.90 -0.53
CA GLU A 57 -0.62 10.74 0.43
C GLU A 57 -0.47 10.05 1.79
N GLN A 58 -1.47 9.26 2.19
CA GLN A 58 -1.44 8.54 3.47
C GLN A 58 -0.54 7.30 3.49
N LEU A 59 -0.03 6.85 2.34
CA LEU A 59 1.01 5.82 2.26
C LEU A 59 2.39 6.34 2.72
N GLY A 60 2.54 7.66 2.92
CA GLY A 60 3.81 8.32 3.18
C GLY A 60 4.43 8.12 4.56
N TRP A 61 3.68 7.60 5.52
CA TRP A 61 4.20 7.35 6.87
C TRP A 61 5.18 6.17 6.96
N ILE A 62 5.38 5.45 5.86
CA ILE A 62 6.34 4.34 5.72
C ILE A 62 7.68 4.86 5.15
N GLU A 63 8.12 6.02 5.65
CA GLU A 63 9.43 6.61 5.34
C GLU A 63 10.35 6.44 6.55
N GLY A 64 10.98 5.27 6.64
CA GLY A 64 11.98 5.00 7.68
C GLY A 64 12.92 3.87 7.26
N ALA A 65 14.16 3.92 7.73
CA ALA A 65 15.06 2.78 7.63
C ALA A 65 14.42 1.57 8.33
N LEU A 66 14.35 0.44 7.64
CA LEU A 66 13.84 -0.81 8.21
C LEU A 66 14.67 -1.17 9.43
N ARG A 67 14.06 -1.02 10.60
CA ARG A 67 14.63 -1.58 11.82
C ARG A 67 14.60 -3.10 11.71
N PRO A 68 15.60 -3.81 12.27
CA PRO A 68 15.67 -5.28 12.22
C PRO A 68 14.46 -5.98 12.86
N LYS A 69 13.64 -5.26 13.65
CA LYS A 69 12.27 -5.64 13.98
C LYS A 69 11.31 -4.53 13.53
N PRO A 70 10.30 -4.82 12.71
CA PRO A 70 9.21 -3.87 12.48
C PRO A 70 8.57 -3.54 13.81
N THR A 71 8.44 -2.25 14.10
CA THR A 71 7.73 -1.79 15.30
C THR A 71 6.23 -2.01 15.12
N GLY A 72 5.46 -2.02 16.21
CA GLY A 72 3.99 -2.01 16.12
C GLY A 72 3.46 -0.82 15.31
N HIS A 73 4.22 0.28 15.24
CA HIS A 73 3.90 1.45 14.44
C HIS A 73 4.04 1.18 12.93
N ASP A 74 5.09 0.48 12.49
CA ASP A 74 5.30 0.14 11.08
C ASP A 74 4.20 -0.78 10.54
N LEU A 75 3.80 -1.77 11.34
CA LEU A 75 2.73 -2.69 10.99
C LEU A 75 1.37 -2.01 10.95
N TYR A 76 1.10 -1.12 11.90
CA TYR A 76 -0.11 -0.31 11.90
C TYR A 76 -0.18 0.59 10.66
N ALA A 77 0.93 1.24 10.28
CA ALA A 77 0.99 2.07 9.07
C ALA A 77 0.73 1.27 7.80
N ILE A 78 1.30 0.05 7.70
CA ILE A 78 1.05 -0.87 6.58
C ILE A 78 -0.42 -1.32 6.54
N HIS A 79 -1.00 -1.66 7.69
CA HIS A 79 -2.41 -2.04 7.77
C HIS A 79 -3.33 -0.89 7.36
N GLN A 80 -3.05 0.34 7.81
CA GLN A 80 -3.78 1.53 7.36
C GLN A 80 -3.63 1.74 5.84
N ALA A 81 -2.44 1.59 5.28
CA ALA A 81 -2.18 1.69 3.84
C ALA A 81 -3.06 0.73 3.03
N ILE A 82 -3.17 -0.53 3.46
CA ILE A 82 -4.05 -1.54 2.86
C ILE A 82 -5.51 -1.08 2.86
N MET A 83 -6.04 -0.69 4.02
CA MET A 83 -7.44 -0.26 4.16
C MET A 83 -7.76 0.96 3.29
N ARG A 84 -6.80 1.88 3.13
CA ARG A 84 -6.96 3.07 2.29
C ARG A 84 -6.99 2.72 0.80
N LEU A 85 -6.11 1.83 0.37
CA LEU A 85 -6.10 1.34 -1.00
C LEU A 85 -7.37 0.53 -1.30
N GLU A 86 -7.80 -0.34 -0.39
CA GLU A 86 -9.08 -1.07 -0.50
C GLU A 86 -10.24 -0.10 -0.74
N ASN A 87 -10.34 0.95 0.07
CA ASN A 87 -11.38 1.97 -0.07
C ASN A 87 -11.29 2.66 -1.44
N ALA A 88 -10.09 3.03 -1.90
CA ALA A 88 -9.90 3.63 -3.21
C ALA A 88 -10.37 2.69 -4.34
N VAL A 89 -10.02 1.41 -4.29
CA VAL A 89 -10.34 0.46 -5.37
C VAL A 89 -11.77 -0.09 -5.30
N THR A 90 -12.46 0.06 -4.17
CA THR A 90 -13.86 -0.35 -3.99
C THR A 90 -14.85 0.78 -4.19
N ARG A 91 -14.57 1.98 -3.64
CA ARG A 91 -15.49 3.13 -3.67
C ARG A 91 -15.24 4.10 -4.81
N LEU A 92 -14.01 4.18 -5.32
CA LEU A 92 -13.62 5.09 -6.39
C LEU A 92 -13.43 4.35 -7.72
N LYS A 93 -14.13 3.23 -7.92
CA LYS A 93 -14.19 2.52 -9.20
C LYS A 93 -14.58 3.51 -10.33
N PRO A 94 -13.94 3.40 -11.51
CA PRO A 94 -14.23 4.28 -12.64
C PRO A 94 -15.69 4.21 -13.06
#